data_AF-A0A399ZDA3-F1
#
_entry.id   AF-A0A399ZDA3-F1
#
_cell.length_a   1.000
_cell.length_b   1.000
_cell.length_c   1.000
_cell.angle_alpha   90.00
_cell.angle_beta   90.00
_cell.angle_gamma   90.00
#
_symmetry.space_group_name_H-M   'P 1'
#
loop_
_entity.id
_entity.type
_entity.pdbx_description
1 polymer ?
#
loop_
_entity_poly.entity_id
_entity_poly.type
_entity_poly.pdbx_seq_one_letter_code
_entity_poly.pdbx_strand_id
1 'polypeptide(L)'
;MSELSLIAEEIREAMTTLEKTQEAGNHLVEDLTEENYAAFLSQMSEMCERLQRLKQMLARGDAVASDELAGALARSFDLPESEYRRVDAHG
;
A
#
# COMPACT_ATOMS: atom_id res chain seq x y z
N MET A 1 -3.38 -3.27 -18.29
CA MET A 1 -2.58 -2.79 -17.15
C MET A 1 -1.30 -3.59 -17.10
N SER A 2 -0.16 -2.95 -16.83
CA SER A 2 1.10 -3.68 -16.58
C SER A 2 1.09 -4.27 -15.17
N GLU A 3 1.93 -5.28 -14.93
CA GLU A 3 2.16 -5.85 -13.59
C GLU A 3 2.56 -4.78 -12.57
N LEU A 4 3.33 -3.78 -13.00
CA LEU A 4 3.76 -2.66 -12.18
C LEU A 4 2.62 -1.73 -11.79
N SER A 5 1.67 -1.47 -12.68
CA SER A 5 0.45 -0.72 -12.34
C SER A 5 -0.39 -1.47 -11.31
N LEU A 6 -0.44 -2.81 -11.38
CA LEU A 6 -1.15 -3.61 -10.38
C LEU A 6 -0.43 -3.60 -9.03
N ILE A 7 0.91 -3.67 -9.02
CA ILE A 7 1.69 -3.55 -7.77
C ILE A 7 1.49 -2.18 -7.12
N ALA A 8 1.56 -1.09 -7.91
CA ALA A 8 1.35 0.26 -7.41
C ALA A 8 -0.05 0.47 -6.83
N GLU A 9 -1.07 -0.08 -7.49
CA GLU A 9 -2.44 -0.03 -7.01
C GLU A 9 -2.63 -0.83 -5.71
N GLU A 10 -2.07 -2.05 -5.62
CA GLU A 10 -2.11 -2.84 -4.39
C GLU A 10 -1.36 -2.15 -3.23
N ILE A 11 -0.28 -1.42 -3.50
CA ILE A 11 0.40 -0.58 -2.49
C ILE A 11 -0.52 0.54 -2.01
N ARG A 12 -1.17 1.25 -2.93
CA ARG A 12 -2.13 2.32 -2.60
C ARG A 12 -3.28 1.79 -1.75
N GLU A 13 -3.89 0.70 -2.17
CA GLU A 13 -4.98 0.08 -1.42
C GLU A 13 -4.51 -0.42 -0.05
N ALA A 14 -3.31 -0.99 0.07
CA ALA A 14 -2.75 -1.38 1.36
C ALA A 14 -2.55 -0.18 2.31
N MET A 15 -2.12 0.98 1.80
CA MET A 15 -2.01 2.20 2.59
C MET A 15 -3.38 2.71 3.05
N THR A 16 -4.39 2.72 2.19
CA THR A 16 -5.77 3.08 2.58
C THR A 16 -6.33 2.12 3.63
N THR A 17 -6.07 0.82 3.52
CA THR A 17 -6.50 -0.15 4.53
C THR A 17 -5.76 0.04 5.85
N LEU A 18 -4.47 0.44 5.83
CA LEU A 18 -3.73 0.79 7.04
C LEU A 18 -4.36 1.98 7.76
N GLU A 19 -4.72 3.05 7.04
CA GLU A 19 -5.39 4.23 7.60
C GLU A 19 -6.72 3.85 8.28
N LYS A 20 -7.55 3.05 7.60
CA LYS A 20 -8.82 2.54 8.16
C LYS A 20 -8.62 1.66 9.39
N THR A 21 -7.57 0.84 9.37
CA THR A 21 -7.22 -0.03 10.50
C THR A 21 -6.76 0.80 11.70
N GLN A 22 -6.00 1.87 11.46
CA GLN A 22 -5.58 2.81 12.49
C GLN A 22 -6.78 3.56 13.09
N GLU A 23 -7.72 4.02 12.26
CA GLU A 23 -8.97 4.65 12.71
C GLU A 23 -9.80 3.69 13.58
N ALA A 24 -9.99 2.44 13.12
CA ALA A 24 -10.69 1.41 13.91
C ALA A 24 -9.98 1.11 15.24
N GLY A 25 -8.64 1.12 15.25
CA GLY A 25 -7.85 0.95 16.47
C GLY A 25 -8.02 2.12 17.44
N ASN A 26 -8.09 3.35 16.95
CA ASN A 26 -8.35 4.53 17.78
C ASN A 26 -9.75 4.46 18.40
N HIS A 27 -10.78 4.13 17.61
CA HIS A 27 -12.14 3.96 18.13
C HIS A 27 -12.23 2.84 19.18
N LEU A 28 -11.47 1.74 19.00
CA LEU A 28 -11.38 0.67 19.98
C LEU A 28 -10.76 1.12 21.30
N VAL A 29 -9.76 2.00 21.25
CA VAL A 29 -9.12 2.59 22.45
C VAL A 29 -10.06 3.55 23.16
N GLU A 30 -10.84 4.32 22.41
CA GLU A 30 -11.82 5.28 22.94
C GLU A 30 -13.04 4.58 23.55
N ASP A 31 -13.55 3.53 22.92
CA ASP A 31 -14.73 2.79 23.35
C ASP A 31 -14.58 1.28 23.08
N LEU A 32 -14.12 0.54 24.09
CA LEU A 32 -13.89 -0.90 23.99
C LEU A 32 -15.21 -1.66 24.06
N THR A 33 -15.83 -1.87 22.91
CA THR A 33 -17.04 -2.70 22.72
C THR A 33 -16.73 -3.93 21.88
N GLU A 34 -17.58 -4.97 21.97
CA GLU A 34 -17.47 -6.15 21.11
C GLU A 34 -17.58 -5.80 19.62
N GLU A 35 -18.42 -4.81 19.28
CA GLU A 35 -18.60 -4.31 17.92
C GLU A 35 -17.34 -3.63 17.40
N ASN A 36 -16.75 -2.71 18.18
CA ASN A 36 -15.52 -2.02 17.80
C ASN A 36 -14.34 -2.99 17.71
N TYR A 37 -14.28 -3.99 18.58
CA TYR A 37 -13.25 -5.03 18.53
C TYR A 37 -13.39 -5.90 17.27
N ALA A 38 -14.62 -6.29 16.91
CA ALA A 38 -14.88 -7.05 15.68
C ALA A 38 -14.54 -6.22 14.42
N ALA A 39 -14.88 -4.93 14.41
CA ALA A 39 -14.53 -4.03 13.32
C ALA A 39 -13.01 -3.90 13.15
N PHE A 40 -12.27 -3.72 14.25
CA PHE A 40 -10.81 -3.69 14.25
C PHE A 40 -10.20 -5.00 13.73
N LEU A 41 -10.68 -6.16 14.20
CA LEU A 41 -10.21 -7.46 13.73
C LEU A 41 -10.45 -7.68 12.22
N SER A 42 -11.60 -7.22 11.72
CA SER A 42 -11.91 -7.29 10.28
C SER A 42 -10.93 -6.45 9.46
N GLN A 43 -10.68 -5.20 9.86
CA GLN A 43 -9.74 -4.30 9.17
C GLN A 43 -8.30 -4.84 9.22
N MET A 44 -7.86 -5.33 10.39
CA MET A 44 -6.56 -5.97 10.56
C MET A 44 -6.38 -7.21 9.66
N SER A 45 -7.43 -8.03 9.51
CA SER A 45 -7.38 -9.21 8.65
C SER A 45 -7.25 -8.82 7.18
N GLU A 46 -8.03 -7.84 6.72
CA GLU A 46 -7.94 -7.31 5.36
C GLU A 46 -6.54 -6.74 5.08
N MET A 47 -5.96 -5.99 6.02
CA MET A 47 -4.60 -5.46 5.92
C MET A 47 -3.56 -6.58 5.76
N CYS A 48 -3.64 -7.62 6.59
CA CYS A 48 -2.73 -8.76 6.52
C CYS A 48 -2.81 -9.49 5.17
N GLU A 49 -4.01 -9.72 4.65
CA GLU A 49 -4.20 -10.35 3.34
C GLU A 49 -3.61 -9.52 2.19
N ARG A 50 -3.80 -8.20 2.24
CA ARG A 50 -3.24 -7.27 1.24
C ARG A 50 -1.72 -7.25 1.27
N LEU A 51 -1.12 -7.16 2.45
CA LEU A 51 0.34 -7.24 2.61
C LEU A 51 0.89 -8.57 2.10
N GLN A 52 0.16 -9.68 2.33
CA GLN A 52 0.56 -10.98 1.81
C GLN A 52 0.49 -11.05 0.28
N ARG A 53 -0.54 -10.47 -0.34
CA ARG A 53 -0.64 -10.35 -1.80
C ARG A 53 0.48 -9.49 -2.38
N LEU A 54 0.73 -8.32 -1.80
CA LEU A 54 1.81 -7.44 -2.21
C LEU A 54 3.18 -8.14 -2.12
N LYS A 55 3.44 -8.86 -1.03
CA LYS A 55 4.66 -9.66 -0.87
C LYS A 55 4.81 -10.72 -1.98
N GLN A 56 3.73 -11.39 -2.36
CA GLN A 56 3.76 -12.37 -3.45
C GLN A 56 4.01 -11.73 -4.81
N MET A 57 3.43 -10.57 -5.08
CA MET A 57 3.64 -9.84 -6.33
C MET A 57 5.08 -9.34 -6.44
N LEU A 58 5.63 -8.77 -5.36
CA LEU A 58 7.04 -8.35 -5.31
C LEU A 58 8.02 -9.52 -5.43
N ALA A 59 7.69 -10.69 -4.86
CA ALA A 59 8.53 -11.88 -4.95
C ALA A 59 8.54 -12.53 -6.36
N ARG A 60 7.57 -12.22 -7.23
CA ARG A 60 7.54 -12.68 -8.63
C ARG A 60 8.33 -11.76 -9.56
N GLY A 61 8.49 -10.50 -9.18
CA GLY A 61 9.20 -9.47 -9.95
C GLY A 61 10.71 -9.50 -9.73
N ASP A 62 11.40 -10.53 -10.21
CA ASP A 62 12.88 -10.65 -10.13
C ASP A 62 13.65 -9.58 -10.94
N ALA A 63 12.94 -8.71 -11.67
CA ALA A 63 13.52 -7.59 -12.41
C ALA A 63 12.49 -6.45 -12.54
N VAL A 64 11.95 -5.95 -11.42
CA VAL A 64 11.20 -4.70 -11.46
C VAL A 64 12.18 -3.58 -11.78
N ALA A 65 12.09 -3.01 -12.98
CA ALA A 65 12.78 -1.76 -13.29
C ALA A 65 12.28 -0.71 -12.30
N SER A 66 13.13 -0.34 -11.34
CA SER A 66 12.81 0.59 -10.25
C SER A 66 12.13 1.88 -10.74
N ASP A 67 12.52 2.35 -11.92
CA ASP A 67 11.98 3.54 -12.57
C ASP A 67 10.52 3.36 -13.03
N GLU A 68 10.16 2.18 -13.54
CA GLU A 68 8.80 1.91 -14.01
C GLU A 68 7.83 1.69 -12.83
N LEU A 69 8.31 1.10 -11.72
CA LEU A 69 7.54 1.00 -10.48
C LEU A 69 7.34 2.38 -9.86
N ALA A 70 8.37 3.21 -9.82
CA ALA A 70 8.28 4.60 -9.36
C ALA A 70 7.23 5.39 -10.16
N GLY A 71 7.24 5.28 -11.49
CA GLY A 71 6.24 5.90 -12.35
C GLY A 71 4.83 5.33 -12.20
N ALA A 72 4.70 4.03 -11.87
CA ALA A 72 3.40 3.44 -11.54
C ALA A 72 2.86 3.95 -10.19
N LEU A 73 3.72 4.05 -9.18
CA LEU A 73 3.37 4.61 -7.86
C LEU A 73 2.94 6.08 -7.98
N ALA A 74 3.72 6.92 -8.67
CA ALA A 74 3.38 8.33 -8.85
C ALA A 74 1.96 8.48 -9.43
N ARG A 75 1.61 7.67 -10.44
CA ARG A 75 0.27 7.67 -11.04
C ARG A 75 -0.83 7.17 -10.10
N SER A 76 -0.57 6.11 -9.33
CA SER A 76 -1.55 5.61 -8.35
C SER A 76 -1.84 6.62 -7.25
N PHE A 77 -0.88 7.47 -6.88
CA PHE A 77 -1.05 8.50 -5.85
C PHE A 77 -1.39 9.90 -6.38
N ASP A 78 -1.76 10.03 -7.67
CA ASP A 78 -2.02 11.31 -8.34
C ASP A 78 -0.86 12.35 -8.20
N LEU A 79 0.38 11.85 -8.06
CA LEU A 79 1.58 12.68 -7.95
C LEU A 79 2.10 13.06 -9.35
N PRO A 80 2.59 14.30 -9.55
CA PRO A 80 3.19 14.69 -10.82
C PRO A 80 4.49 13.90 -11.09
N GLU A 81 4.60 13.30 -12.28
CA GLU A 81 5.78 12.52 -12.70
C GLU A 81 7.12 13.27 -12.55
N SER A 82 7.09 14.61 -12.49
CA SER A 82 8.26 15.48 -12.39
C SER A 82 8.98 15.51 -11.03
N GLU A 83 8.39 14.98 -9.95
CA GLU A 83 9.05 14.93 -8.63
C GLU A 83 10.02 13.75 -8.48
N TYR A 84 9.95 12.74 -9.36
CA TYR A 84 10.96 11.69 -9.50
C TYR A 84 12.14 12.17 -10.36
N ARG A 85 12.69 13.34 -10.05
CA ARG A 85 13.95 13.78 -10.67
C ARG A 85 15.07 12.98 -10.04
N ARG A 86 15.73 12.14 -10.86
CA ARG A 86 16.93 11.36 -10.51
C ARG A 86 17.81 12.13 -9.54
N VAL A 87 18.14 11.52 -8.39
CA VAL A 87 19.46 11.76 -7.81
C VAL A 87 20.39 11.00 -8.75
N ASP A 88 20.85 11.68 -9.80
CA ASP A 88 21.90 11.15 -10.66
C ASP A 88 23.11 10.90 -9.75
N ALA A 89 23.35 9.64 -9.41
CA ALA A 89 24.65 9.18 -8.97
C ALA A 89 25.58 9.26 -10.20
N HIS A 90 26.09 10.46 -10.45
CA HIS A 90 27.37 10.70 -11.12
C HIS A 90 28.30 11.10 -9.97
N GLY A 91 29.30 10.31 -9.59
CA GLY A 91 30.49 10.02 -10.40
C GLY A 91 31.65 10.73 -9.72
#